data_AF-A0A927G8I9-F1
#
_entry.id   AF-A0A927G8I9-F1
#
_cell.length_a   1.000
_cell.length_b   1.000
_cell.length_c   1.000
_cell.angle_alpha   90.00
_cell.angle_beta   90.00
_cell.angle_gamma   90.00
#
_symmetry.space_group_name_H-M   'P 1'
#
loop_
_entity.id
_entity.type
_entity.pdbx_description
1 polymer ?
#
loop_
_entity_poly.entity_id
_entity_poly.type
_entity_poly.pdbx_seq_one_letter_code
_entity_poly.pdbx_strand_id
1 'polypeptide(L)'
;MSAGLVVAACALVTMTPWWCVRAGAERRARFAARTGPVVAAEPEESGAVEIGVLLELLAAAVRAGSSLPRALGAVGSAIGGPDGAALGRVGAALVLGSSWDAAWTGASPRLDVVRRALRPAWLHGAAPAQSLRTAGVALRQDRVAAARTASARLGVHLVLPLGACFLPAFVLLGLLPVLLSLGAGMLG
;
A
#
# COMPACT_ATOMS: atom_id res chain seq x y z
N MET A 1 -12.36 -58.87 14.44
CA MET A 1 -13.17 -57.99 13.55
C MET A 1 -13.10 -56.50 13.92
N SER A 2 -12.68 -56.14 15.14
CA SER A 2 -12.58 -54.76 15.63
C SER A 2 -11.37 -53.97 15.09
N ALA A 3 -10.23 -54.62 14.80
CA ALA A 3 -9.05 -53.96 14.26
C ALA A 3 -9.25 -53.42 12.82
N GLY A 4 -10.02 -54.13 11.98
CA GLY A 4 -10.29 -53.73 10.60
C GLY A 4 -11.19 -52.50 10.48
N LEU A 5 -12.14 -52.33 11.42
CA LEU A 5 -13.03 -51.17 11.49
C LEU A 5 -12.28 -49.90 11.91
N VAL A 6 -11.31 -50.03 12.83
CA VAL A 6 -10.46 -48.91 13.26
C VAL A 6 -9.54 -48.46 12.11
N VAL A 7 -8.95 -49.39 11.37
CA VAL A 7 -8.09 -49.07 10.20
C VAL A 7 -8.89 -48.44 9.06
N ALA A 8 -10.11 -48.92 8.78
CA ALA A 8 -10.98 -48.36 7.75
C ALA A 8 -11.52 -46.96 8.12
N ALA A 9 -11.86 -46.73 9.39
CA ALA A 9 -12.24 -45.41 9.88
C ALA A 9 -11.06 -44.42 9.82
N CYS A 10 -9.85 -44.86 10.16
CA CYS A 10 -8.63 -44.07 10.00
C CYS A 10 -8.36 -43.73 8.52
N ALA A 11 -8.56 -44.66 7.59
CA ALA A 11 -8.38 -44.41 6.16
C ALA A 11 -9.38 -43.37 5.61
N LEU A 12 -10.65 -43.42 6.01
CA LEU A 12 -11.68 -42.44 5.62
C LEU A 12 -11.42 -41.03 6.19
N VAL A 13 -10.85 -40.94 7.40
CA VAL A 13 -10.42 -39.66 8.00
C VAL A 13 -9.16 -39.11 7.34
N THR A 14 -8.29 -39.96 6.76
CA THR A 14 -7.15 -39.48 5.97
C THR A 14 -7.54 -39.03 4.55
N MET A 15 -8.70 -39.46 4.04
CA MET A 15 -9.17 -39.11 2.70
C MET A 15 -10.13 -37.90 2.63
N THR A 16 -10.63 -37.40 3.75
CA THR A 16 -11.46 -36.20 3.80
C THR A 16 -10.72 -34.84 3.73
N PRO A 17 -9.45 -34.69 4.18
CA PRO A 17 -8.78 -33.40 4.19
C PRO A 17 -8.26 -32.96 2.81
N TRP A 18 -7.88 -33.89 1.93
CA TRP A 18 -7.34 -33.52 0.60
C TRP A 18 -8.42 -32.95 -0.33
N TRP A 19 -9.69 -33.36 -0.17
CA TRP A 19 -10.78 -32.82 -0.97
C TRP A 19 -11.12 -31.38 -0.59
N CYS A 20 -11.09 -31.05 0.72
CA CYS A 20 -11.25 -29.69 1.21
C CYS A 20 -10.07 -28.78 0.84
N VAL A 21 -8.84 -29.31 0.83
CA VAL A 21 -7.64 -28.56 0.42
C VAL A 21 -7.64 -28.26 -1.08
N ARG A 22 -8.10 -29.20 -1.93
CA ARG A 22 -8.22 -28.99 -3.39
C ARG A 22 -9.28 -27.94 -3.74
N ALA A 23 -10.45 -28.01 -3.09
CA ALA A 23 -11.51 -27.00 -3.26
C ALA A 23 -11.09 -25.60 -2.74
N GLY A 24 -10.19 -25.54 -1.76
CA GLY A 24 -9.56 -24.30 -1.29
C GLY A 24 -8.53 -23.74 -2.27
N ALA A 25 -7.73 -24.59 -2.92
CA ALA A 25 -6.72 -24.20 -3.89
C ALA A 25 -7.34 -23.52 -5.13
N GLU A 26 -8.45 -24.04 -5.65
CA GLU A 26 -9.16 -23.44 -6.78
C GLU A 26 -9.80 -22.08 -6.47
N ARG A 27 -10.24 -21.88 -5.21
CA ARG A 27 -10.72 -20.58 -4.74
C ARG A 27 -9.59 -19.58 -4.55
N ARG A 28 -8.42 -20.03 -4.10
CA ARG A 28 -7.20 -19.21 -3.98
C ARG A 28 -6.63 -18.82 -5.34
N ALA A 29 -6.64 -19.72 -6.34
CA ALA A 29 -6.24 -19.40 -7.70
C ALA A 29 -7.15 -18.33 -8.33
N ARG A 30 -8.47 -18.42 -8.10
CA ARG A 30 -9.45 -17.40 -8.53
C ARG A 30 -9.28 -16.08 -7.77
N PHE A 31 -8.91 -16.11 -6.50
CA PHE A 31 -8.66 -14.89 -5.72
C PHE A 31 -7.33 -14.23 -6.11
N ALA A 32 -6.28 -15.02 -6.34
CA ALA A 32 -4.99 -14.56 -6.86
C ALA A 32 -5.09 -14.00 -8.30
N ALA A 33 -5.95 -14.59 -9.15
CA ALA A 33 -6.24 -14.02 -10.46
C ALA A 33 -7.03 -12.70 -10.39
N ARG A 34 -7.82 -12.47 -9.33
CA ARG A 34 -8.49 -11.18 -9.04
C ARG A 34 -7.57 -10.17 -8.35
N THR A 35 -6.56 -10.65 -7.64
CA THR A 35 -5.43 -9.87 -7.12
C THR A 35 -4.23 -10.06 -8.04
N GLY A 36 -4.44 -9.82 -9.34
CA GLY A 36 -3.34 -9.56 -10.26
C GLY A 36 -2.39 -8.52 -9.64
N PRO A 37 -1.11 -8.48 -10.08
CA PRO A 37 -0.09 -7.68 -9.43
C PRO A 37 -0.65 -6.30 -9.11
N VAL A 38 -0.70 -5.94 -7.82
CA VAL A 38 -1.04 -4.58 -7.37
C VAL A 38 0.17 -3.70 -7.65
N VAL A 39 0.51 -3.64 -8.94
CA VAL A 39 1.11 -2.52 -9.65
C VAL A 39 0.07 -2.10 -10.69
N ALA A 40 -1.19 -2.00 -10.26
CA ALA A 40 -2.01 -0.89 -10.70
C ALA A 40 -1.66 0.21 -9.69
N ALA A 41 -0.68 1.09 -9.92
CA ALA A 41 -0.76 2.06 -11.00
C ALA A 41 -2.24 2.29 -11.31
N GLU A 42 -2.91 2.99 -10.40
CA GLU A 42 -4.11 3.79 -10.73
C GLU A 42 -3.94 4.26 -12.17
N PRO A 43 -4.96 4.18 -13.04
CA PRO A 43 -4.83 4.63 -14.42
C PRO A 43 -4.36 6.08 -14.39
N GLU A 44 -3.05 6.26 -14.50
CA GLU A 44 -2.44 7.56 -14.64
C GLU A 44 -3.04 8.04 -15.95
N GLU A 45 -3.89 9.06 -15.83
CA GLU A 45 -4.12 10.00 -16.90
C GLU A 45 -2.76 10.23 -17.57
N SER A 46 -2.54 9.62 -18.73
CA SER A 46 -1.23 9.42 -19.39
C SER A 46 -0.55 10.72 -19.86
N GLY A 47 -0.88 11.84 -19.23
CA GLY A 47 -0.26 13.15 -19.43
C GLY A 47 -0.16 14.01 -18.17
N ALA A 48 -0.54 13.54 -16.97
CA ALA A 48 -0.46 14.34 -15.74
C ALA A 48 0.81 14.04 -14.93
N VAL A 49 1.63 15.06 -14.68
CA VAL A 49 2.86 14.91 -13.86
C VAL A 49 2.51 14.46 -12.44
N GLU A 50 3.25 13.48 -11.93
CA GLU A 50 3.09 12.95 -10.58
C GLU A 50 3.22 14.06 -9.51
N ILE A 51 2.29 14.12 -8.55
CA ILE A 51 2.25 15.19 -7.54
C ILE A 51 3.53 15.26 -6.68
N GLY A 52 4.18 14.12 -6.44
CA GLY A 52 5.46 14.06 -5.72
C GLY A 52 6.58 14.76 -6.47
N VAL A 53 6.68 14.56 -7.79
CA VAL A 53 7.65 15.23 -8.66
C VAL A 53 7.41 16.74 -8.66
N LEU A 54 6.15 17.16 -8.71
CA LEU A 54 5.77 18.57 -8.69
C LEU A 54 6.19 19.26 -7.37
N LEU A 55 6.03 18.59 -6.23
CA LEU A 55 6.50 19.09 -4.93
C LEU A 55 8.04 19.21 -4.88
N GLU A 56 8.78 18.23 -5.41
CA GLU A 56 10.24 18.26 -5.46
C GLU A 56 10.77 19.37 -6.38
N LEU A 57 10.13 19.61 -7.53
CA LEU A 57 10.47 20.71 -8.43
C LEU A 57 10.24 22.08 -7.76
N LEU A 58 9.11 22.25 -7.07
CA LEU A 58 8.86 23.47 -6.29
C LEU A 58 9.87 23.64 -5.15
N ALA A 59 10.22 22.55 -4.46
CA ALA A 59 11.21 22.58 -3.39
C ALA A 59 12.61 22.94 -3.92
N ALA A 60 12.98 22.43 -5.10
CA ALA A 60 14.22 22.79 -5.78
C ALA A 60 14.25 24.27 -6.18
N ALA A 61 13.17 24.77 -6.78
CA ALA A 61 13.06 26.18 -7.18
C ALA A 61 13.17 27.14 -5.97
N VAL A 62 12.48 26.82 -4.87
CA VAL A 62 12.57 27.63 -3.64
C VAL A 62 13.97 27.55 -3.01
N ARG A 63 14.60 26.36 -2.98
CA ARG A 63 15.98 26.22 -2.47
C ARG A 63 17.00 26.99 -3.31
N ALA A 64 16.75 27.13 -4.61
CA ALA A 64 17.55 27.98 -5.49
C ALA A 64 17.32 29.49 -5.28
N GLY A 65 16.47 29.88 -4.31
CA GLY A 65 16.19 31.27 -3.97
C GLY A 65 14.99 31.87 -4.70
N SER A 66 14.21 31.08 -5.45
CA SER A 66 13.01 31.60 -6.10
C SER A 66 11.93 31.94 -5.07
N SER A 67 11.26 33.08 -5.26
CA SER A 67 10.02 33.39 -4.53
C SER A 67 8.91 32.40 -4.92
N LEU A 68 7.93 32.19 -4.03
CA LEU A 68 6.84 31.25 -4.25
C LEU A 68 6.05 31.51 -5.55
N PRO A 69 5.66 32.75 -5.89
CA PRO A 69 4.93 33.00 -7.14
C PRO A 69 5.78 32.71 -8.37
N ARG A 70 7.08 33.01 -8.31
CA ARG A 70 8.03 32.72 -9.40
C ARG A 70 8.30 31.22 -9.54
N ALA A 71 8.36 30.48 -8.43
CA ALA A 71 8.51 29.03 -8.43
C ALA A 71 7.28 28.34 -9.02
N LEU A 72 6.06 28.78 -8.66
CA LEU A 72 4.81 28.28 -9.23
C LEU A 72 4.73 28.55 -10.74
N GLY A 73 5.13 29.74 -11.18
CA GLY A 73 5.19 30.07 -12.60
C GLY A 73 6.22 29.23 -13.38
N ALA A 74 7.44 29.09 -12.84
CA ALA A 74 8.52 28.35 -13.48
C ALA A 74 8.26 26.83 -13.54
N VAL A 75 7.73 26.26 -12.46
CA VAL A 75 7.32 24.84 -12.45
C VAL A 75 6.11 24.64 -13.36
N GLY A 76 5.16 25.57 -13.35
CA GLY A 76 3.98 25.53 -14.21
C GLY A 76 4.33 25.55 -15.70
N SER A 77 5.28 26.38 -16.13
CA SER A 77 5.76 26.39 -17.51
C SER A 77 6.56 25.14 -17.88
N ALA A 78 7.31 24.56 -16.95
CA ALA A 78 8.11 23.36 -17.17
C ALA A 78 7.26 22.09 -17.34
N ILE A 79 6.18 21.94 -16.55
CA ILE A 79 5.32 20.75 -16.61
C ILE A 79 4.22 20.88 -17.69
N GLY A 80 3.79 22.10 -18.00
CA GLY A 80 2.70 22.34 -18.95
C GLY A 80 1.37 21.69 -18.53
N GLY A 81 0.47 21.52 -19.50
CA GLY A 81 -0.84 20.90 -19.27
C GLY A 81 -1.78 21.71 -18.35
N PRO A 82 -2.89 21.11 -17.92
CA PRO A 82 -3.88 21.79 -17.09
C PRO A 82 -3.33 22.19 -15.71
N ASP A 83 -2.52 21.33 -15.10
CA ASP A 83 -1.90 21.59 -13.80
C ASP A 83 -0.85 22.71 -13.90
N GLY A 84 -0.01 22.70 -14.95
CA GLY A 84 0.98 23.74 -15.16
C GLY A 84 0.35 25.11 -15.44
N ALA A 85 -0.71 25.15 -16.25
CA ALA A 85 -1.49 26.36 -16.47
C ALA A 85 -2.14 26.87 -15.17
N ALA A 86 -2.66 25.99 -14.31
CA ALA A 86 -3.21 26.36 -13.02
C ALA A 86 -2.14 26.97 -12.09
N LEU A 87 -0.96 26.34 -11.97
CA LEU A 87 0.16 26.87 -11.17
C LEU A 87 0.65 28.23 -11.68
N GLY A 88 0.74 28.39 -13.01
CA GLY A 88 1.08 29.67 -13.64
C GLY A 88 0.07 30.76 -13.29
N ARG A 89 -1.23 30.46 -13.35
CA ARG A 89 -2.30 31.39 -12.95
C ARG A 89 -2.21 31.75 -11.47
N VAL A 90 -2.01 30.77 -10.58
CA VAL A 90 -1.85 31.04 -9.13
C VAL A 90 -0.64 31.94 -8.90
N GLY A 91 0.50 31.64 -9.52
CA GLY A 91 1.70 32.47 -9.43
C GLY A 91 1.45 33.91 -9.89
N ALA A 92 0.80 34.09 -11.04
CA ALA A 92 0.44 35.42 -11.54
C ALA A 92 -0.53 36.18 -10.60
N ALA A 93 -1.56 35.50 -10.09
CA ALA A 93 -2.53 36.10 -9.17
C ALA A 93 -1.86 36.59 -7.87
N LEU A 94 -0.94 35.80 -7.31
CA LEU A 94 -0.18 36.19 -6.12
C LEU A 94 0.74 37.40 -6.38
N VAL A 95 1.36 37.50 -7.57
CA VAL A 95 2.14 38.68 -7.97
C VAL A 95 1.25 39.93 -8.09
N LEU A 96 0.01 39.76 -8.56
CA LEU A 96 -0.99 40.83 -8.64
C LEU A 96 -1.59 41.19 -7.27
N GLY A 97 -1.14 40.56 -6.17
CA GLY A 97 -1.57 40.87 -4.82
C GLY A 97 -2.88 40.18 -4.39
N SER A 98 -3.35 39.15 -5.12
CA SER A 98 -4.52 38.39 -4.69
C SER A 98 -4.24 37.68 -3.36
N SER A 99 -5.27 37.54 -2.52
CA SER A 99 -5.15 36.71 -1.31
C SER A 99 -4.83 35.26 -1.66
N TRP A 100 -4.25 34.52 -0.70
CA TRP A 100 -3.90 33.11 -0.90
C TRP A 100 -5.10 32.28 -1.36
N ASP A 101 -6.22 32.36 -0.64
CA ASP A 101 -7.41 31.57 -0.97
C ASP A 101 -8.01 31.98 -2.33
N ALA A 102 -7.98 33.27 -2.69
CA ALA A 102 -8.42 33.74 -4.01
C ALA A 102 -7.53 33.21 -5.15
N ALA A 103 -6.21 33.23 -4.99
CA ALA A 103 -5.25 32.77 -5.99
C ALA A 103 -5.45 31.32 -6.42
N TRP A 104 -5.91 30.47 -5.49
CA TRP A 104 -6.15 29.04 -5.71
C TRP A 104 -7.58 28.72 -6.19
N THR A 105 -8.41 29.73 -6.43
CA THR A 105 -9.79 29.52 -6.88
C THR A 105 -9.81 28.90 -8.28
N GLY A 106 -10.53 27.80 -8.44
CA GLY A 106 -10.60 27.06 -9.72
C GLY A 106 -9.36 26.22 -10.05
N ALA A 107 -8.41 26.08 -9.12
CA ALA A 107 -7.35 25.07 -9.25
C ALA A 107 -7.92 23.66 -9.05
N SER A 108 -7.33 22.68 -9.74
CA SER A 108 -7.71 21.27 -9.61
C SER A 108 -7.57 20.78 -8.15
N PRO A 109 -8.51 19.95 -7.64
CA PRO A 109 -8.40 19.34 -6.30
C PRO A 109 -7.08 18.60 -6.07
N ARG A 110 -6.45 18.06 -7.13
CA ARG A 110 -5.14 17.40 -7.08
C ARG A 110 -4.03 18.31 -6.56
N LEU A 111 -4.09 19.61 -6.88
CA LEU A 111 -3.09 20.61 -6.45
C LEU A 111 -3.30 21.09 -5.00
N ASP A 112 -4.34 20.64 -4.32
CA ASP A 112 -4.62 21.03 -2.94
C ASP A 112 -3.50 20.62 -1.97
N VAL A 113 -2.80 19.52 -2.26
CA VAL A 113 -1.61 19.10 -1.51
C VAL A 113 -0.52 20.16 -1.57
N VAL A 114 -0.29 20.73 -2.76
CA VAL A 114 0.69 21.82 -2.99
C VAL A 114 0.23 23.09 -2.28
N ARG A 115 -1.06 23.44 -2.41
CA ARG A 115 -1.66 24.58 -1.71
C ARG A 115 -1.43 24.50 -0.21
N ARG A 116 -1.78 23.37 0.42
CA ARG A 116 -1.60 23.21 1.87
C ARG A 116 -0.14 23.26 2.30
N ALA A 117 0.77 22.66 1.53
CA ALA A 117 2.19 22.65 1.85
C ALA A 117 2.82 24.05 1.80
N LEU A 118 2.38 24.89 0.85
CA LEU A 118 2.91 26.25 0.65
C LEU A 118 2.23 27.32 1.52
N ARG A 119 0.99 27.09 1.98
CA ARG A 119 0.21 28.07 2.75
C ARG A 119 0.95 28.63 3.99
N PRO A 120 1.56 27.82 4.87
CA PRO A 120 2.26 28.34 6.04
C PRO A 120 3.46 29.22 5.67
N ALA A 121 4.13 28.87 4.57
CA ALA A 121 5.26 29.65 4.09
C ALA A 121 4.84 31.00 3.52
N TRP A 122 3.67 31.06 2.87
CA TRP A 122 3.11 32.31 2.36
C TRP A 122 2.55 33.20 3.47
N LEU A 123 1.78 32.64 4.42
CA LEU A 123 1.08 33.43 5.45
C LEU A 123 1.97 33.84 6.63
N HIS A 124 2.96 33.01 6.97
CA HIS A 124 3.75 33.19 8.20
C HIS A 124 5.24 33.31 7.93
N GLY A 125 5.67 33.37 6.67
CA GLY A 125 7.09 33.42 6.30
C GLY A 125 7.87 32.17 6.72
N ALA A 126 7.18 31.08 7.07
CA ALA A 126 7.82 29.82 7.43
C ALA A 126 8.70 29.33 6.26
N ALA A 127 9.86 28.76 6.54
CA ALA A 127 10.80 28.32 5.50
C ALA A 127 10.11 27.36 4.51
N PRO A 128 9.81 27.77 3.26
CA PRO A 128 8.97 26.98 2.35
C PRO A 128 9.65 25.68 1.95
N ALA A 129 10.98 25.69 1.88
CA ALA A 129 11.78 24.50 1.63
C ALA A 129 11.63 23.44 2.74
N GLN A 130 11.44 23.83 4.00
CA GLN A 130 11.26 22.87 5.09
C GLN A 130 9.86 22.27 5.07
N SER A 131 8.82 23.07 4.81
CA SER A 131 7.44 22.58 4.68
C SER A 131 7.29 21.61 3.50
N LEU A 132 7.90 21.91 2.35
CA LEU A 132 7.89 21.02 1.19
C LEU A 132 8.68 19.73 1.43
N ARG A 133 9.85 19.81 2.08
CA ARG A 133 10.61 18.60 2.47
C ARG A 133 9.80 17.72 3.41
N THR A 134 9.16 18.29 4.42
CA THR A 134 8.32 17.52 5.36
C THR A 134 7.17 16.85 4.63
N ALA A 135 6.51 17.54 3.70
CA ALA A 135 5.45 16.95 2.87
C ALA A 135 5.98 15.82 1.96
N GLY A 136 7.15 16.00 1.34
CA GLY A 136 7.79 14.96 0.52
C GLY A 136 8.20 13.73 1.34
N VAL A 137 8.75 13.93 2.54
CA VAL A 137 9.09 12.85 3.47
C VAL A 137 7.83 12.08 3.90
N ALA A 138 6.75 12.77 4.23
CA ALA A 138 5.48 12.14 4.60
C ALA A 138 4.93 11.27 3.44
N LEU A 139 4.90 11.80 2.21
CA LEU A 139 4.48 11.03 1.03
C LEU A 139 5.37 9.82 0.76
N ARG A 140 6.69 9.94 0.99
CA ARG A 140 7.62 8.80 0.84
C ARG A 140 7.40 7.76 1.93
N GLN A 141 7.15 8.19 3.16
CA GLN A 141 6.86 7.29 4.28
C GLN A 141 5.56 6.53 4.05
N ASP A 142 4.51 7.16 3.54
CA ASP A 142 3.25 6.49 3.19
C ASP A 142 3.46 5.42 2.12
N ARG A 143 4.27 5.71 1.09
CA ARG A 143 4.64 4.71 0.05
C ARG A 143 5.44 3.54 0.62
N VAL A 144 6.40 3.82 1.50
CA VAL A 144 7.20 2.77 2.15
C VAL A 144 6.37 1.95 3.13
N ALA A 145 5.44 2.58 3.84
CA ALA A 145 4.49 1.91 4.72
C ALA A 145 3.54 1.00 3.92
N ALA A 146 3.04 1.46 2.77
CA ALA A 146 2.26 0.64 1.84
C ALA A 146 3.07 -0.54 1.27
N ALA A 147 4.36 -0.35 0.96
CA ALA A 147 5.24 -1.44 0.53
C ALA A 147 5.54 -2.45 1.67
N ARG A 148 5.63 -1.97 2.91
CA ARG A 148 5.84 -2.81 4.10
C ARG A 148 4.60 -3.62 4.46
N THR A 149 3.40 -3.05 4.34
CA THR A 149 2.14 -3.81 4.54
C THR A 149 1.93 -4.86 3.45
N ALA A 150 2.34 -4.58 2.20
CA ALA A 150 2.37 -5.57 1.13
C ALA A 150 3.34 -6.73 1.43
N SER A 151 4.52 -6.42 2.00
CA SER A 151 5.52 -7.44 2.37
C SER A 151 5.12 -8.27 3.60
N ALA A 152 4.46 -7.64 4.59
CA ALA A 152 3.98 -8.34 5.79
C ALA A 152 2.92 -9.42 5.46
N ARG A 153 2.14 -9.23 4.39
CA ARG A 153 1.20 -10.25 3.89
C ARG A 153 1.90 -11.52 3.38
N LEU A 154 3.14 -11.42 2.88
CA LEU A 154 3.92 -12.57 2.42
C LEU A 154 4.40 -13.45 3.59
N GLY A 155 4.80 -12.83 4.72
CA GLY A 155 5.23 -13.57 5.91
C GLY A 155 4.12 -14.46 6.48
N VAL A 156 2.89 -13.95 6.54
CA VAL A 156 1.73 -14.72 7.00
C VAL A 156 1.35 -15.82 6.00
N HIS A 157 1.47 -15.55 4.69
CA HIS A 157 1.24 -16.55 3.64
C HIS A 157 2.27 -17.70 3.62
N LEU A 158 3.44 -17.53 4.24
CA LEU A 158 4.48 -18.57 4.34
C LEU A 158 4.35 -19.41 5.61
N VAL A 159 3.94 -18.82 6.74
CA VAL A 159 3.78 -19.55 8.01
C VAL A 159 2.50 -20.39 8.04
N LEU A 160 1.41 -19.92 7.42
CA LEU A 160 0.15 -20.67 7.31
C LEU A 160 0.25 -22.05 6.61
N PRO A 161 0.89 -22.19 5.43
CA PRO A 161 1.05 -23.49 4.78
C PRO A 161 2.00 -24.41 5.55
N LEU A 162 3.00 -23.87 6.24
CA LEU A 162 3.90 -24.66 7.08
C LEU A 162 3.15 -25.23 8.29
N GLY A 163 2.36 -24.41 8.99
CA GLY A 163 1.52 -24.86 10.10
C GLY A 163 0.49 -25.91 9.69
N ALA A 164 -0.12 -25.76 8.51
CA ALA A 164 -1.03 -26.74 7.95
C ALA A 164 -0.34 -28.08 7.58
N CYS A 165 0.96 -28.06 7.27
CA CYS A 165 1.74 -29.26 6.97
C CYS A 165 2.25 -29.96 8.25
N PHE A 166 2.60 -29.21 9.29
CA PHE A 166 3.09 -29.76 10.56
C PHE A 166 1.99 -30.37 11.43
N LEU A 167 0.78 -29.83 11.40
CA LEU A 167 -0.35 -30.32 12.21
C LEU A 167 -0.67 -31.80 11.98
N PRO A 168 -0.81 -32.33 10.74
CA PRO A 168 -1.03 -33.76 10.52
C PRO A 168 0.17 -34.62 10.96
N ALA A 169 1.40 -34.16 10.71
CA ALA A 169 2.59 -34.89 11.12
C ALA A 169 2.69 -35.04 12.65
N PHE A 170 2.38 -33.99 13.42
CA PHE A 170 2.35 -34.04 14.88
C PHE A 170 1.28 -35.00 15.41
N VAL A 171 0.10 -35.03 14.80
CA VAL A 171 -0.98 -35.94 15.21
C VAL A 171 -0.58 -37.40 14.96
N LEU A 172 -0.02 -37.69 13.78
CA LEU A 172 0.43 -39.04 13.40
C LEU A 172 1.61 -39.53 14.26
N LEU A 173 2.59 -38.66 14.50
CA LEU A 173 3.85 -39.05 15.16
C LEU A 173 3.80 -38.89 16.69
N GLY A 174 3.03 -37.95 17.22
CA GLY A 174 3.03 -37.60 18.65
C GLY A 174 1.77 -38.04 19.40
N LEU A 175 0.58 -37.73 18.88
CA LEU A 175 -0.67 -37.93 19.62
C LEU A 175 -1.22 -39.36 19.46
N LEU A 176 -1.14 -39.93 18.26
CA LEU A 176 -1.66 -41.26 17.95
C LEU A 176 -1.03 -42.37 18.83
N PRO A 177 0.30 -42.44 19.02
CA PRO A 177 0.92 -43.50 19.82
C PRO A 177 0.53 -43.41 21.30
N VAL A 178 0.42 -42.18 21.82
CA VAL A 178 0.05 -41.91 23.22
C VAL A 178 -1.40 -42.33 23.50
N LEU A 179 -2.33 -42.00 22.60
CA LEU A 179 -3.72 -42.43 22.71
C LEU A 179 -3.87 -43.95 22.63
N LEU A 180 -3.08 -44.62 21.78
CA LEU A 180 -3.04 -46.08 21.71
C LEU A 180 -2.53 -46.71 23.01
N SER A 181 -1.47 -46.14 23.61
CA SER A 181 -0.92 -46.63 24.87
C SER A 181 -1.87 -46.46 26.05
N LEU A 182 -2.56 -45.32 26.14
CA LEU A 182 -3.57 -45.05 27.19
C LEU A 182 -4.81 -45.92 27.01
N GLY A 183 -5.27 -46.09 25.76
CA GLY A 183 -6.41 -46.94 25.44
C GLY A 183 -6.12 -48.43 25.69
N ALA A 184 -4.92 -48.91 25.36
CA ALA A 184 -4.51 -50.28 25.62
C ALA A 184 -4.44 -50.61 27.11
N GLY A 185 -4.04 -49.66 27.95
CA GLY A 185 -3.97 -49.84 29.42
C GLY A 185 -5.31 -49.78 30.15
N MET A 186 -6.39 -49.33 29.50
CA MET A 186 -7.74 -49.31 30.07
C MET A 186 -8.62 -50.49 29.60
N LEU A 187 -8.19 -51.19 28.54
CA LEU A 187 -8.88 -52.35 27.94
C LEU A 187 -8.23 -53.70 28.29
N GLY A 188 -7.15 -53.69 29.08
CA GLY A 188 -6.53 -54.86 29.72
C GLY A 188 -6.63 -54.76 31.23
#